data_AF-A0A382EN04-F1
#
_entry.id   AF-A0A382EN04-F1
#
_cell.length_a   1.000
_cell.length_b   1.000
_cell.length_c   1.000
_cell.angle_alpha   90.00
_cell.angle_beta   90.00
_cell.angle_gamma   90.00
#
_symmetry.space_group_name_H-M   'P 1'
#
loop_
_entity.id
_entity.type
_entity.pdbx_description
1 polymer ?
#
loop_
_entity_poly.entity_id
_entity_poly.type
_entity_poly.pdbx_seq_one_letter_code
_entity_poly.pdbx_strand_id
1 'polypeptide(L)'
;MPWMIQSREDGEELRRKLGSPDCRPTRVWRSIRILESDAADWVFSSGPRRNEYRADGHDGHHPAWEIDDLDVELMDKSSIHDAEPSRLRKLQRGGVLPDGSHLSWANGSFYIDGHPCRIPYRGLRKLLNRRRGLEAVDWKALLLSVDAICRQIPVPWRMNEVVDNGNAWLHPVEAMRYDRENRGREMGRGFARAMHMRHFWRWARRGWADGLMEGYFSETEWMRRWKSTDESRPNQQDRNRMLVPSTLSMKRGSLQLRVRRPGGWRKLEIESNPLVWAKIVTWALSPTQHE
;
A
#
# COMPACT_ATOMS: atom_id res chain seq x y z
N MET A 1 20.42 10.78 2.53
CA MET A 1 19.26 9.87 2.40
C MET A 1 18.98 9.29 3.79
N PRO A 2 18.07 9.85 4.60
CA PRO A 2 18.00 9.57 6.04
C PRO A 2 17.33 8.24 6.43
N TRP A 3 16.86 7.47 5.45
CA TRP A 3 15.86 6.39 5.58
C TRP A 3 16.45 4.98 5.64
N MET A 4 17.75 4.85 5.87
CA MET A 4 18.39 3.58 6.17
C MET A 4 18.73 3.57 7.65
N ILE A 5 18.72 2.40 8.29
CA ILE A 5 19.60 2.15 9.45
C ILE A 5 20.98 2.67 9.03
N GLN A 6 21.36 3.86 9.50
CA GLN A 6 22.49 4.62 8.94
C GLN A 6 23.79 4.06 9.48
N SER A 7 23.72 3.56 10.71
CA SER A 7 24.79 2.90 11.42
C SER A 7 24.37 1.52 11.92
N ARG A 8 25.35 0.69 12.26
CA ARG A 8 25.10 -0.56 12.99
C ARG A 8 24.41 -0.30 14.32
N GLU A 9 24.71 0.83 14.96
CA GLU A 9 24.17 1.26 16.25
C GLU A 9 22.66 1.49 16.16
N ASP A 10 22.16 2.16 15.10
CA ASP A 10 20.72 2.35 14.88
C ASP A 10 19.98 1.00 14.75
N GLY A 11 20.65 0.03 14.12
CA GLY A 11 20.12 -1.32 13.95
C GLY A 11 20.08 -2.10 15.26
N GLU A 12 21.08 -1.92 16.11
CA GLU A 12 21.15 -2.53 17.45
C GLU A 12 20.15 -1.86 18.42
N GLU A 13 19.96 -0.55 18.31
CA GLU A 13 18.92 0.19 19.04
C GLU A 13 17.52 -0.30 18.69
N LEU A 14 17.19 -0.38 17.40
CA LEU A 14 15.92 -0.93 16.93
C LEU A 14 15.75 -2.38 17.40
N ARG A 15 16.81 -3.19 17.36
CA ARG A 15 16.77 -4.56 17.85
C ARG A 15 16.46 -4.62 19.35
N ARG A 16 17.01 -3.71 20.15
CA ARG A 16 16.73 -3.61 21.59
C ARG A 16 15.28 -3.22 21.84
N LYS A 17 14.75 -2.23 21.11
CA LYS A 17 13.33 -1.83 21.16
C LYS A 17 12.38 -2.98 20.83
N LEU A 18 12.79 -3.88 19.93
CA LEU A 18 12.02 -5.08 19.58
C LEU A 18 12.17 -6.23 20.61
N GLY A 19 12.85 -6.03 21.74
CA GLY A 19 13.08 -7.09 22.73
C GLY A 19 14.20 -8.06 22.34
N SER A 20 15.16 -7.61 21.54
CA SER A 20 16.33 -8.38 21.11
C SER A 20 16.01 -9.73 20.45
N PRO A 21 15.14 -9.78 19.42
CA PRO A 21 14.82 -11.04 18.75
C PRO A 21 16.05 -11.64 18.09
N ASP A 22 16.03 -12.96 17.87
CA ASP A 22 17.02 -13.63 17.01
C ASP A 22 16.87 -13.20 15.54
N CYS A 23 17.77 -13.64 14.67
CA CYS A 23 17.76 -13.27 13.25
C CYS A 23 16.68 -14.00 12.42
N ARG A 24 15.87 -14.88 13.02
CA ARG A 24 14.84 -15.65 12.30
C ARG A 24 13.66 -14.73 11.97
N PRO A 25 13.23 -14.65 10.69
CA PRO A 25 12.15 -13.74 10.30
C PRO A 25 10.87 -13.88 11.13
N THR A 26 10.50 -15.10 11.52
CA THR A 26 9.31 -15.37 12.35
C THR A 26 9.38 -14.72 13.73
N ARG A 27 10.55 -14.67 14.36
CA ARG A 27 10.75 -14.02 15.66
C ARG A 27 10.73 -12.50 15.53
N VAL A 28 11.31 -11.97 14.46
CA VAL A 28 11.28 -10.54 14.16
C VAL A 28 9.83 -10.07 13.92
N TRP A 29 9.06 -10.78 13.09
CA TRP A 29 7.65 -10.44 12.84
C TRP A 29 6.79 -10.54 14.10
N ARG A 30 6.99 -11.59 14.91
CA ARG A 30 6.33 -11.69 16.21
C ARG A 30 6.64 -10.50 17.12
N SER A 31 7.90 -10.03 17.12
CA SER A 31 8.33 -8.90 17.95
C SER A 31 7.70 -7.59 17.48
N ILE A 32 7.67 -7.36 16.16
CA ILE A 32 6.97 -6.21 15.57
C ILE A 32 5.47 -6.26 15.90
N ARG A 33 4.86 -7.44 15.86
CA ARG A 33 3.45 -7.62 16.16
C ARG A 33 3.10 -7.22 17.60
N ILE A 34 3.91 -7.64 18.58
CA ILE A 34 3.68 -7.35 20.00
C ILE A 34 4.17 -5.98 20.46
N LEU A 35 5.01 -5.31 19.66
CA LEU A 35 5.51 -3.97 19.99
C LEU A 35 4.33 -3.01 20.23
N GLU A 36 4.18 -2.47 21.43
CA GLU A 36 3.13 -1.49 21.71
C GLU A 36 3.39 -0.21 20.90
N SER A 37 2.39 0.18 20.10
CA SER A 37 2.46 1.37 19.25
C SER A 37 1.05 1.69 18.74
N ASP A 38 0.71 2.96 18.79
CA ASP A 38 -0.48 3.57 18.21
C ASP A 38 -0.50 3.56 16.67
N ALA A 39 0.65 3.32 16.04
CA ALA A 39 0.84 3.34 14.59
C ALA A 39 -0.08 2.38 13.81
N ALA A 40 -0.69 1.40 14.47
CA ALA A 40 -1.60 0.45 13.83
C ALA A 40 -3.05 0.54 14.33
N ASP A 41 -3.38 1.42 15.28
CA ASP A 41 -4.71 1.46 15.89
C ASP A 41 -5.81 1.80 14.87
N TRP A 42 -5.47 2.64 13.89
CA TRP A 42 -6.35 2.98 12.78
C TRP A 42 -6.84 1.78 11.97
N VAL A 43 -6.12 0.64 12.00
CA VAL A 43 -6.53 -0.57 11.25
C VAL A 43 -7.76 -1.22 11.86
N PHE A 44 -8.10 -0.90 13.12
CA PHE A 44 -9.29 -1.41 13.78
C PHE A 44 -10.34 -0.32 13.87
N SER A 45 -11.36 -0.44 13.02
CA SER A 45 -12.45 0.52 12.98
C SER A 45 -13.33 0.37 14.22
N SER A 46 -13.48 1.47 14.96
CA SER A 46 -14.35 1.57 16.16
C SER A 46 -15.79 2.00 15.81
N GLY A 47 -16.06 2.34 14.54
CA GLY A 47 -17.33 2.91 14.09
C GLY A 47 -18.28 1.90 13.43
N PRO A 48 -19.57 2.23 13.30
CA PRO A 48 -20.53 1.42 12.54
C PRO A 48 -20.07 1.31 11.08
N ARG A 49 -19.90 0.07 10.61
CA ARG A 49 -19.43 -0.22 9.25
C ARG A 49 -20.36 0.41 8.22
N ARG A 50 -19.85 1.34 7.42
CA ARG A 50 -20.56 1.83 6.21
C ARG A 50 -20.51 0.71 5.17
N ASN A 51 -21.52 -0.15 5.15
CA ASN A 51 -21.80 -0.98 3.98
C ASN A 51 -22.27 -0.05 2.86
N GLU A 52 -21.35 0.54 2.09
CA GLU A 52 -21.66 1.30 0.88
C GLU A 52 -22.50 0.42 -0.09
N TYR A 53 -22.22 -0.89 -0.13
CA TYR A 53 -22.96 -1.88 -0.92
C TYR A 53 -24.37 -2.22 -0.43
N ARG A 54 -24.79 -1.81 0.78
CA ARG A 54 -26.19 -1.98 1.20
C ARG A 54 -27.13 -0.93 0.58
N ALA A 55 -26.58 0.15 0.03
CA ALA A 55 -27.38 1.26 -0.51
C ALA A 55 -28.09 0.89 -1.84
N ASP A 56 -27.60 -0.11 -2.57
CA ASP A 56 -28.09 -0.45 -3.91
C ASP A 56 -29.24 -1.48 -3.96
N GLY A 57 -29.91 -1.73 -2.82
CA GLY A 57 -31.19 -2.47 -2.80
C GLY A 57 -31.12 -3.95 -3.23
N HIS A 58 -29.94 -4.55 -3.33
CA HIS A 58 -29.78 -5.99 -3.51
C HIS A 58 -29.80 -6.70 -2.16
N ASP A 59 -30.92 -7.35 -1.84
CA ASP A 59 -31.11 -8.27 -0.70
C ASP A 59 -30.24 -9.54 -0.77
N GLY A 60 -29.41 -9.68 -1.81
CA GLY A 60 -28.47 -10.79 -1.94
C GLY A 60 -27.26 -10.56 -1.05
N HIS A 61 -27.09 -11.38 -0.02
CA HIS A 61 -25.80 -11.52 0.67
C HIS A 61 -24.72 -11.85 -0.38
N HIS A 62 -23.94 -10.84 -0.77
CA HIS A 62 -22.78 -11.07 -1.62
C HIS A 62 -21.89 -12.13 -0.96
N PRO A 63 -21.35 -13.10 -1.73
CA PRO A 63 -20.53 -14.15 -1.17
C PRO A 63 -19.29 -13.54 -0.49
N ALA A 64 -18.81 -14.18 0.57
CA ALA A 64 -17.52 -13.82 1.13
C ALA A 64 -16.43 -13.94 0.05
N TRP A 65 -15.47 -13.01 0.07
CA TRP A 65 -14.34 -13.10 -0.86
C TRP A 65 -13.45 -14.29 -0.51
N GLU A 66 -13.35 -15.25 -1.42
CA GLU A 66 -12.56 -16.46 -1.25
C GLU A 66 -11.89 -16.86 -2.58
N ILE A 67 -10.62 -17.26 -2.48
CA ILE A 67 -9.83 -17.77 -3.60
C ILE A 67 -9.17 -19.11 -3.23
N ASP A 68 -9.14 -20.03 -4.18
CA ASP A 68 -8.49 -21.34 -4.02
C ASP A 68 -7.05 -21.35 -4.60
N ASP A 69 -6.41 -22.52 -4.69
CA ASP A 69 -5.07 -22.64 -5.26
C ASP A 69 -5.04 -22.45 -6.78
N LEU A 70 -6.09 -22.89 -7.51
CA LEU A 70 -6.21 -22.71 -8.95
C LEU A 70 -6.42 -21.23 -9.32
N ASP A 71 -7.19 -20.51 -8.50
CA ASP A 71 -7.36 -19.06 -8.61
C ASP A 71 -6.01 -18.34 -8.45
N VAL A 72 -5.19 -18.78 -7.48
CA VAL A 72 -3.85 -18.25 -7.26
C VAL A 72 -2.91 -18.54 -8.42
N GLU A 73 -2.93 -19.76 -8.97
CA GLU A 73 -2.16 -20.11 -10.17
C GLU A 73 -2.56 -19.27 -11.37
N LEU A 74 -3.87 -19.03 -11.55
CA LEU A 74 -4.39 -18.16 -12.60
C LEU A 74 -3.90 -16.72 -12.44
N MET A 75 -3.91 -16.18 -11.23
CA MET A 75 -3.43 -14.82 -10.92
C MET A 75 -1.91 -14.66 -11.10
N ASP A 76 -1.14 -15.74 -11.00
CA ASP A 76 0.31 -15.74 -11.23
C ASP A 76 0.69 -15.83 -12.71
N LYS A 77 -0.23 -16.26 -13.57
CA LYS A 77 -0.02 -16.31 -15.02
C LYS A 77 -0.10 -14.90 -15.61
N SER A 78 0.76 -14.65 -16.59
CA SER A 78 0.75 -13.40 -17.37
C SER A 78 -0.38 -13.33 -18.39
N SER A 79 -1.06 -14.46 -18.66
CA SER A 79 -2.13 -14.59 -19.66
C SER A 79 -3.35 -15.27 -19.05
N ILE A 80 -4.52 -14.72 -19.34
CA ILE A 80 -5.83 -15.23 -18.93
C ILE A 80 -6.58 -15.94 -20.06
N HIS A 81 -5.99 -16.02 -21.27
CA HIS A 81 -6.66 -16.52 -22.47
C HIS A 81 -7.12 -17.98 -22.35
N ASP A 82 -6.34 -18.82 -21.67
CA ASP A 82 -6.64 -20.25 -21.49
C ASP A 82 -7.40 -20.55 -20.18
N ALA A 83 -7.88 -19.51 -19.49
CA ALA A 83 -8.53 -19.67 -18.21
C ALA A 83 -9.99 -20.12 -18.37
N GLU A 84 -10.44 -20.99 -17.47
CA GLU A 84 -11.81 -21.46 -17.43
C GLU A 84 -12.81 -20.28 -17.29
N PRO A 85 -13.79 -20.12 -18.21
CA PRO A 85 -14.69 -18.97 -18.18
C PRO A 85 -15.51 -18.83 -16.89
N SER A 86 -15.89 -19.95 -16.26
CA SER A 86 -16.62 -19.97 -14.98
C SER A 86 -15.78 -19.34 -13.86
N ARG A 87 -14.48 -19.64 -13.82
CA ARG A 87 -13.50 -19.14 -12.85
C ARG A 87 -13.22 -17.67 -13.05
N LEU A 88 -13.04 -17.25 -14.31
CA LEU A 88 -12.93 -15.82 -14.64
C LEU A 88 -14.16 -15.05 -14.16
N ARG A 89 -15.37 -15.57 -14.40
CA ARG A 89 -16.62 -14.94 -13.93
C ARG A 89 -16.71 -14.91 -12.40
N LYS A 90 -16.28 -15.96 -11.70
CA LYS A 90 -16.22 -15.99 -10.22
C LYS A 90 -15.34 -14.85 -9.71
N LEU A 91 -14.12 -14.74 -10.23
CA LEU A 91 -13.15 -13.72 -9.81
C LEU A 91 -13.62 -12.30 -10.16
N GLN A 92 -14.23 -12.12 -11.33
CA GLN A 92 -14.79 -10.84 -11.78
C GLN A 92 -15.97 -10.40 -10.91
N ARG A 93 -16.87 -11.32 -10.54
CA ARG A 93 -17.95 -11.04 -9.58
C ARG A 93 -17.41 -10.68 -8.21
N GLY A 94 -16.28 -11.29 -7.83
CA GLY A 94 -15.64 -11.02 -6.55
C GLY A 94 -16.47 -11.46 -5.36
N GLY A 95 -16.24 -10.82 -4.22
CA GLY A 95 -16.93 -11.08 -2.97
C GLY A 95 -16.67 -9.99 -1.96
N VAL A 96 -17.30 -10.09 -0.79
CA VAL A 96 -17.22 -9.09 0.27
C VAL A 96 -16.18 -9.50 1.32
N LEU A 97 -15.38 -8.53 1.74
CA LEU A 97 -14.44 -8.61 2.84
C LEU A 97 -15.15 -8.42 4.19
N PRO A 98 -14.54 -8.81 5.33
CA PRO A 98 -15.18 -8.71 6.64
C PRO A 98 -15.67 -7.30 7.05
N ASP A 99 -15.05 -6.25 6.51
CA ASP A 99 -15.43 -4.85 6.73
C ASP A 99 -16.62 -4.38 5.88
N GLY A 100 -17.07 -5.20 4.92
CA GLY A 100 -18.17 -4.87 4.01
C GLY A 100 -17.72 -4.41 2.63
N SER A 101 -16.41 -4.19 2.41
CA SER A 101 -15.90 -3.77 1.10
C SER A 101 -15.89 -4.92 0.10
N HIS A 102 -16.21 -4.60 -1.16
CA HIS A 102 -16.20 -5.54 -2.27
C HIS A 102 -14.81 -5.64 -2.88
N LEU A 103 -14.29 -6.85 -3.02
CA LEU A 103 -13.05 -7.14 -3.70
C LEU A 103 -13.32 -8.03 -4.91
N SER A 104 -12.84 -7.61 -6.08
CA SER A 104 -12.92 -8.38 -7.32
C SER A 104 -11.59 -8.43 -8.04
N TRP A 105 -11.45 -9.38 -8.96
CA TRP A 105 -10.32 -9.50 -9.85
C TRP A 105 -10.79 -9.68 -11.29
N ALA A 106 -10.38 -8.76 -12.16
CA ALA A 106 -10.77 -8.75 -13.55
C ALA A 106 -9.59 -8.32 -14.41
N ASN A 107 -9.40 -9.01 -15.54
CA ASN A 107 -8.39 -8.66 -16.53
C ASN A 107 -6.98 -8.44 -15.95
N GLY A 108 -6.56 -9.31 -15.04
CA GLY A 108 -5.23 -9.24 -14.40
C GLY A 108 -5.10 -8.21 -13.27
N SER A 109 -6.16 -7.47 -12.93
CA SER A 109 -6.13 -6.40 -11.91
C SER A 109 -7.14 -6.64 -10.80
N PHE A 110 -6.81 -6.23 -9.58
CA PHE A 110 -7.75 -6.23 -8.46
C PHE A 110 -8.47 -4.89 -8.36
N TYR A 111 -9.70 -4.94 -7.84
CA TYR A 111 -10.52 -3.77 -7.60
C TYR A 111 -11.18 -3.86 -6.22
N ILE A 112 -11.02 -2.82 -5.39
CA ILE A 112 -11.75 -2.65 -4.12
C ILE A 112 -12.82 -1.59 -4.32
N ASP A 113 -14.10 -1.95 -4.15
CA ASP A 113 -15.24 -1.05 -4.39
C ASP A 113 -15.12 -0.32 -5.74
N GLY A 114 -14.71 -1.05 -6.79
CA GLY A 114 -14.48 -0.50 -8.13
C GLY A 114 -13.13 0.20 -8.36
N HIS A 115 -12.28 0.35 -7.34
CA HIS A 115 -11.00 1.06 -7.44
C HIS A 115 -9.84 0.11 -7.73
N PRO A 116 -9.08 0.31 -8.83
CA PRO A 116 -7.95 -0.55 -9.16
C PRO A 116 -6.87 -0.46 -8.08
N CYS A 117 -6.37 -1.62 -7.63
CA CYS A 117 -5.35 -1.70 -6.59
C CYS A 117 -4.50 -2.98 -6.72
N ARG A 118 -3.34 -3.00 -6.06
CA ARG A 118 -2.49 -4.17 -5.89
C ARG A 118 -2.81 -4.85 -4.56
N ILE A 119 -3.09 -6.14 -4.60
CA ILE A 119 -3.48 -6.92 -3.41
C ILE A 119 -2.45 -8.02 -3.13
N PRO A 120 -1.91 -8.13 -1.91
CA PRO A 120 -1.10 -9.28 -1.50
C PRO A 120 -1.99 -10.51 -1.27
N TYR A 121 -2.60 -11.01 -2.35
CA TYR A 121 -3.71 -11.97 -2.32
C TYR A 121 -3.34 -13.31 -1.66
N ARG A 122 -2.06 -13.73 -1.68
CA ARG A 122 -1.61 -14.93 -0.96
C ARG A 122 -1.65 -14.72 0.55
N GLY A 123 -1.21 -13.55 1.00
CA GLY A 123 -1.27 -13.16 2.41
C GLY A 123 -2.71 -12.93 2.86
N LEU A 124 -3.52 -12.28 2.03
CA LEU A 124 -4.93 -12.03 2.30
C LEU A 124 -5.71 -13.34 2.42
N ARG A 125 -5.50 -14.30 1.50
CA ARG A 125 -6.07 -15.65 1.58
C ARG A 125 -5.69 -16.36 2.89
N LYS A 126 -4.40 -16.34 3.27
CA LYS A 126 -3.94 -16.91 4.55
C LYS A 126 -4.61 -16.26 5.76
N LEU A 127 -4.91 -14.96 5.70
CA LEU A 127 -5.59 -14.22 6.75
C LEU A 127 -7.06 -14.64 6.84
N LEU A 128 -7.82 -14.50 5.76
CA LEU A 128 -9.26 -14.75 5.76
C LEU A 128 -9.60 -16.20 6.12
N ASN A 129 -8.75 -17.17 5.75
CA ASN A 129 -8.91 -18.58 6.14
C ASN A 129 -8.81 -18.83 7.65
N ARG A 130 -8.20 -17.92 8.43
CA ARG A 130 -8.08 -18.09 9.91
C ARG A 130 -9.37 -17.74 10.66
N ARG A 131 -10.31 -17.02 10.03
CA ARG A 131 -11.68 -16.67 10.49
C ARG A 131 -11.84 -16.00 11.86
N ARG A 132 -10.82 -15.84 12.70
CA ARG A 132 -10.91 -15.26 14.06
C ARG A 132 -10.17 -13.93 14.19
N GLY A 133 -10.80 -12.94 14.81
CA GLY A 133 -10.17 -11.67 15.18
C GLY A 133 -9.87 -10.76 13.99
N LEU A 134 -10.68 -10.87 12.94
CA LEU A 134 -10.52 -10.15 11.67
C LEU A 134 -11.73 -9.27 11.34
N GLU A 135 -12.78 -9.35 12.14
CA GLU A 135 -14.03 -8.66 11.94
C GLU A 135 -13.84 -7.15 12.10
N ALA A 136 -13.06 -6.71 13.09
CA ALA A 136 -12.82 -5.30 13.36
C ALA A 136 -11.82 -4.63 12.40
N VAL A 137 -11.18 -5.39 11.52
CA VAL A 137 -10.14 -4.87 10.62
C VAL A 137 -10.78 -4.06 9.49
N ASP A 138 -10.32 -2.81 9.30
CA ASP A 138 -10.62 -2.00 8.12
C ASP A 138 -9.77 -2.47 6.94
N TRP A 139 -10.31 -3.40 6.16
CA TRP A 139 -9.59 -4.02 5.05
C TRP A 139 -9.42 -3.07 3.88
N LYS A 140 -10.40 -2.22 3.59
CA LYS A 140 -10.31 -1.18 2.57
C LYS A 140 -9.13 -0.26 2.83
N ALA A 141 -9.06 0.37 4.00
CA ALA A 141 -7.99 1.29 4.34
C ALA A 141 -6.62 0.57 4.36
N LEU A 142 -6.57 -0.65 4.93
CA LEU A 142 -5.33 -1.43 4.99
C LEU A 142 -4.80 -1.79 3.60
N LEU A 143 -5.64 -2.37 2.74
CA LEU A 143 -5.24 -2.84 1.42
C LEU A 143 -4.92 -1.68 0.48
N LEU A 144 -5.68 -0.57 0.54
CA LEU A 144 -5.35 0.64 -0.21
C LEU A 144 -4.04 1.27 0.27
N SER A 145 -3.72 1.21 1.57
CA SER A 145 -2.44 1.71 2.08
C SER A 145 -1.27 0.82 1.64
N VAL A 146 -1.45 -0.51 1.62
CA VAL A 146 -0.47 -1.45 1.03
C VAL A 146 -0.25 -1.16 -0.45
N ASP A 147 -1.32 -0.93 -1.20
CA ASP A 147 -1.26 -0.57 -2.61
C ASP A 147 -0.50 0.76 -2.83
N ALA A 148 -0.80 1.79 -2.04
CA ALA A 148 -0.18 3.11 -2.14
C ALA A 148 1.35 3.04 -2.10
N ILE A 149 1.93 2.35 -1.12
CA ILE A 149 3.39 2.20 -1.01
C ILE A 149 3.96 1.25 -2.08
N CYS A 150 3.21 0.23 -2.49
CA CYS A 150 3.68 -0.74 -3.48
C CYS A 150 3.62 -0.23 -4.92
N ARG A 151 2.91 0.88 -5.21
CA ARG A 151 2.74 1.40 -6.57
C ARG A 151 4.04 1.89 -7.24
N GLN A 152 5.07 2.23 -6.47
CA GLN A 152 6.40 2.61 -6.99
C GLN A 152 6.29 3.71 -8.06
N ILE A 153 5.85 4.89 -7.60
CA ILE A 153 5.46 6.03 -8.42
C ILE A 153 6.70 6.63 -9.07
N PRO A 154 6.86 6.64 -10.40
CA PRO A 154 8.06 7.16 -11.02
C PRO A 154 8.27 8.64 -10.69
N VAL A 155 9.52 9.04 -10.50
CA VAL A 155 9.89 10.43 -10.20
C VAL A 155 9.93 11.23 -11.49
N PRO A 156 8.99 12.15 -11.75
CA PRO A 156 8.80 12.71 -13.09
C PRO A 156 10.00 13.55 -13.58
N TRP A 157 10.66 14.27 -12.66
CA TRP A 157 11.79 15.14 -12.97
C TRP A 157 13.14 14.40 -13.03
N ARG A 158 13.17 13.09 -12.78
CA ARG A 158 14.37 12.25 -12.91
C ARG A 158 14.25 11.19 -14.01
N MET A 159 13.23 11.25 -14.87
CA MET A 159 13.02 10.24 -15.91
C MET A 159 14.18 10.13 -16.92
N ASN A 160 14.98 11.19 -17.08
CA ASN A 160 16.14 11.22 -17.98
C ASN A 160 17.49 11.09 -17.26
N GLU A 161 17.50 11.06 -15.93
CA GLU A 161 18.73 10.82 -15.18
C GLU A 161 19.00 9.31 -15.16
N VAL A 162 20.28 8.91 -15.17
CA VAL A 162 20.68 7.52 -14.90
C VAL A 162 20.26 7.24 -13.46
N VAL A 163 19.02 6.77 -13.31
CA VAL A 163 18.33 6.64 -12.03
C VAL A 163 19.23 5.79 -11.15
N ASP A 164 19.32 6.20 -9.89
CA ASP A 164 19.86 5.49 -8.74
C ASP A 164 19.28 4.06 -8.65
N ASN A 165 19.68 3.17 -9.56
CA ASN A 165 19.24 1.80 -9.83
C ASN A 165 17.76 1.45 -9.52
N GLY A 166 16.81 2.38 -9.73
CA GLY A 166 15.38 2.16 -9.40
C GLY A 166 15.08 2.07 -7.90
N ASN A 167 15.85 2.77 -7.06
CA ASN A 167 15.76 2.67 -5.61
C ASN A 167 14.92 3.77 -4.93
N ALA A 168 14.48 4.80 -5.66
CA ALA A 168 13.70 5.91 -5.13
C ALA A 168 12.47 6.21 -6.01
N TRP A 169 11.33 6.44 -5.36
CA TRP A 169 10.03 6.71 -5.96
C TRP A 169 9.40 7.96 -5.36
N LEU A 170 8.46 8.57 -6.07
CA LEU A 170 7.67 9.66 -5.52
C LEU A 170 6.80 9.14 -4.36
N HIS A 171 6.70 9.89 -3.26
CA HIS A 171 5.86 9.54 -2.12
C HIS A 171 4.37 9.61 -2.51
N PRO A 172 3.51 8.65 -2.10
CA PRO A 172 2.08 8.66 -2.45
C PRO A 172 1.33 9.94 -2.07
N VAL A 173 1.59 10.49 -0.88
CA VAL A 173 1.02 11.78 -0.43
C VAL A 173 1.33 12.94 -1.37
N GLU A 174 2.59 13.07 -1.81
CA GLU A 174 2.98 14.13 -2.74
C GLU A 174 2.27 13.99 -4.08
N ALA A 175 2.06 12.74 -4.51
CA ALA A 175 1.36 12.47 -5.74
C ALA A 175 -0.17 12.71 -5.62
N MET A 176 -0.79 12.49 -4.45
CA MET A 176 -2.18 12.88 -4.15
C MET A 176 -2.35 14.41 -4.10
N ARG A 177 -1.46 15.11 -3.39
CA ARG A 177 -1.42 16.58 -3.32
C ARG A 177 -1.36 17.16 -4.74
N TYR A 178 -0.53 16.57 -5.58
CA TYR A 178 -0.43 16.94 -6.97
C TYR A 178 -1.74 16.73 -7.74
N ASP A 179 -2.38 15.56 -7.65
CA ASP A 179 -3.63 15.29 -8.36
C ASP A 179 -4.71 16.32 -7.98
N ARG A 180 -4.86 16.57 -6.67
CA ARG A 180 -5.79 17.56 -6.10
C ARG A 180 -5.58 18.96 -6.69
N GLU A 181 -4.34 19.43 -6.79
CA GLU A 181 -4.03 20.77 -7.33
C GLU A 181 -4.32 20.92 -8.84
N ASN A 182 -4.32 19.82 -9.58
CA ASN A 182 -4.50 19.79 -11.04
C ASN A 182 -5.89 19.32 -11.46
N ARG A 183 -6.73 18.92 -10.51
CA ARG A 183 -8.13 18.56 -10.73
C ARG A 183 -8.95 19.85 -10.83
N GLY A 184 -9.27 20.27 -12.05
CA GLY A 184 -10.17 21.40 -12.32
C GLY A 184 -9.50 22.74 -12.69
N ARG A 185 -8.17 22.86 -12.75
CA ARG A 185 -7.51 24.06 -13.30
C ARG A 185 -7.22 23.89 -14.79
N GLU A 186 -7.56 24.91 -15.60
CA GLU A 186 -6.96 25.07 -16.92
C GLU A 186 -5.44 24.94 -16.77
N MET A 187 -4.85 24.03 -17.55
CA MET A 187 -3.43 23.67 -17.53
C MET A 187 -2.55 24.91 -17.77
N GLY A 188 -2.24 25.69 -16.73
CA GLY A 188 -1.62 27.00 -16.93
C GLY A 188 -0.62 27.44 -15.88
N ARG A 189 -0.85 27.24 -14.57
CA ARG A 189 -0.06 27.97 -13.54
C ARG A 189 0.24 27.16 -12.26
N GLY A 190 0.49 25.86 -12.36
CA GLY A 190 0.76 24.98 -11.20
C GLY A 190 2.20 24.44 -11.14
N PHE A 191 2.58 23.89 -9.97
CA PHE A 191 3.84 23.17 -9.70
C PHE A 191 4.20 22.14 -10.80
N ALA A 192 3.18 21.49 -11.36
CA ALA A 192 3.17 20.70 -12.59
C ALA A 192 3.96 21.26 -13.78
N ARG A 193 3.68 22.52 -14.11
CA ARG A 193 4.28 23.23 -15.25
C ARG A 193 5.70 23.64 -14.92
N ALA A 194 5.93 24.12 -13.69
CA ALA A 194 7.25 24.48 -13.18
C ALA A 194 8.23 23.29 -13.15
N MET A 195 7.72 22.07 -13.06
CA MET A 195 8.51 20.84 -13.00
C MET A 195 8.43 19.99 -14.29
N HIS A 196 7.92 20.55 -15.39
CA HIS A 196 7.76 19.87 -16.69
C HIS A 196 6.99 18.52 -16.65
N MET A 197 6.14 18.29 -15.65
CA MET A 197 5.54 16.98 -15.40
C MET A 197 4.29 16.69 -16.26
N ARG A 198 3.91 17.58 -17.17
CA ARG A 198 2.62 17.55 -17.89
C ARG A 198 2.36 16.24 -18.65
N HIS A 199 3.40 15.70 -19.30
CA HIS A 199 3.33 14.43 -20.04
C HIS A 199 3.27 13.21 -19.11
N PHE A 200 4.07 13.23 -18.03
CA PHE A 200 4.03 12.21 -16.99
C PHE A 200 2.63 12.08 -16.41
N TRP A 201 1.94 13.18 -16.09
CA TRP A 201 0.63 13.11 -15.44
C TRP A 201 -0.50 12.67 -16.36
N ARG A 202 -0.40 12.92 -17.67
CA ARG A 202 -1.31 12.33 -18.66
C ARG A 202 -1.14 10.81 -18.73
N TRP A 203 0.09 10.31 -18.59
CA TRP A 203 0.39 8.88 -18.47
C TRP A 203 -0.06 8.32 -17.10
N ALA A 204 0.23 9.01 -16.01
CA ALA A 204 -0.09 8.60 -14.64
C ALA A 204 -1.61 8.53 -14.40
N ARG A 205 -2.42 9.41 -14.99
CA ARG A 205 -3.89 9.28 -14.94
C ARG A 205 -4.43 8.03 -15.62
N ARG A 206 -3.69 7.41 -16.55
CA ARG A 206 -4.14 6.20 -17.25
C ARG A 206 -3.81 4.89 -16.52
N GLY A 207 -3.16 4.92 -15.35
CA GLY A 207 -2.83 3.69 -14.65
C GLY A 207 -2.28 3.82 -13.23
N TRP A 208 -2.09 5.04 -12.73
CA TRP A 208 -1.52 5.31 -11.41
C TRP A 208 -2.34 6.25 -10.52
N ALA A 209 -3.06 7.24 -11.07
CA ALA A 209 -3.90 8.14 -10.26
C ALA A 209 -5.24 7.52 -9.87
N ASP A 210 -5.74 6.57 -10.67
CA ASP A 210 -7.01 5.89 -10.39
C ASP A 210 -6.89 5.09 -9.07
N GLY A 211 -7.76 5.40 -8.12
CA GLY A 211 -7.85 4.72 -6.82
C GLY A 211 -7.05 5.32 -5.65
N LEU A 212 -6.12 6.26 -5.88
CA LEU A 212 -5.38 6.94 -4.79
C LEU A 212 -6.03 8.27 -4.42
N MET A 213 -7.16 8.21 -3.72
CA MET A 213 -7.84 9.40 -3.21
C MET A 213 -7.44 9.63 -1.75
N GLU A 214 -7.03 10.85 -1.42
CA GLU A 214 -6.67 11.25 -0.04
C GLU A 214 -7.78 10.90 0.98
N GLY A 215 -9.04 10.98 0.55
CA GLY A 215 -10.22 10.66 1.38
C GLY A 215 -10.24 9.22 1.90
N TYR A 216 -9.64 8.25 1.20
CA TYR A 216 -9.55 6.86 1.71
C TYR A 216 -8.58 6.69 2.86
N PHE A 217 -7.72 7.68 3.08
CA PHE A 217 -6.63 7.61 4.03
C PHE A 217 -6.79 8.59 5.19
N SER A 218 -7.88 9.37 5.25
CA SER A 218 -8.03 10.45 6.23
C SER A 218 -7.88 9.99 7.68
N GLU A 219 -8.33 8.77 7.96
CA GLU A 219 -8.31 8.16 9.30
C GLU A 219 -7.05 7.34 9.59
N THR A 220 -6.17 7.18 8.60
CA THR A 220 -4.92 6.44 8.79
C THR A 220 -3.89 7.30 9.53
N GLU A 221 -3.12 6.67 10.41
CA GLU A 221 -2.15 7.37 11.24
C GLU A 221 -1.05 8.04 10.39
N TRP A 222 -0.56 7.35 9.35
CA TRP A 222 0.44 7.93 8.46
C TRP A 222 -0.07 9.20 7.75
N MET A 223 -1.34 9.24 7.33
CA MET A 223 -1.90 10.44 6.70
C MET A 223 -2.10 11.57 7.71
N ARG A 224 -2.52 11.26 8.94
CA ARG A 224 -2.62 12.25 10.03
C ARG A 224 -1.28 12.93 10.29
N ARG A 225 -0.19 12.17 10.34
CA ARG A 225 1.19 12.69 10.47
C ARG A 225 1.59 13.62 9.32
N TRP A 226 1.16 13.31 8.09
CA TRP A 226 1.39 14.20 6.95
C TRP A 226 0.54 15.48 7.01
N LYS A 227 -0.65 15.43 7.59
CA LYS A 227 -1.50 16.61 7.82
C LYS A 227 -1.02 17.47 8.98
N SER A 228 -0.36 16.89 9.98
CA SER A 228 0.22 17.62 11.11
C SER A 228 1.59 18.23 10.78
N THR A 229 2.26 17.73 9.75
CA THR A 229 3.51 18.34 9.24
C THR A 229 3.15 19.65 8.54
N ASP A 230 3.69 20.76 9.02
CA ASP A 230 3.41 22.12 8.54
C ASP A 230 3.47 22.21 6.99
N GLU A 231 2.42 22.77 6.38
CA GLU A 231 2.16 22.82 4.93
C GLU A 231 3.15 23.73 4.15
N SER A 232 4.22 24.19 4.80
CA SER A 232 5.31 24.88 4.12
C SER A 232 5.89 23.95 3.05
N ARG A 233 5.51 24.24 1.80
CA ARG A 233 5.91 23.45 0.63
C ARG A 233 7.40 23.16 0.72
N PRO A 234 7.86 21.91 0.49
CA PRO A 234 9.25 21.74 0.12
C PRO A 234 9.47 22.66 -1.09
N ASN A 235 10.28 23.70 -0.91
CA ASN A 235 10.72 24.54 -2.02
C ASN A 235 11.27 23.62 -3.13
N GLN A 236 11.39 24.09 -4.37
CA GLN A 236 12.01 23.30 -5.45
C GLN A 236 13.37 22.68 -5.07
N GLN A 237 14.03 23.21 -4.03
CA GLN A 237 15.28 22.75 -3.44
C GLN A 237 15.15 21.47 -2.59
N ASP A 238 13.97 21.11 -2.09
CA ASP A 238 13.74 19.96 -1.19
C ASP A 238 13.10 18.74 -1.90
N ARG A 239 13.38 18.56 -3.20
CA ARG A 239 12.89 17.41 -4.01
C ARG A 239 13.19 16.05 -3.38
N ASN A 240 14.25 15.94 -2.59
CA ASN A 240 14.62 14.69 -1.91
C ASN A 240 13.66 14.31 -0.77
N ARG A 241 12.93 15.27 -0.18
CA ARG A 241 11.90 15.00 0.84
C ARG A 241 10.65 14.36 0.25
N MET A 242 10.45 14.51 -1.06
CA MET A 242 9.33 13.92 -1.79
C MET A 242 9.59 12.46 -2.20
N LEU A 243 10.77 11.92 -1.90
CA LEU A 243 11.19 10.60 -2.37
C LEU A 243 11.12 9.56 -1.25
N VAL A 244 10.58 8.39 -1.59
CA VAL A 244 10.60 7.19 -0.75
C VAL A 244 11.45 6.10 -1.37
N PRO A 245 12.23 5.37 -0.56
CA PRO A 245 12.93 4.20 -1.04
C PRO A 245 11.99 3.04 -1.43
N SER A 246 12.50 2.14 -2.27
CA SER A 246 11.87 0.84 -2.61
C SER A 246 11.87 -0.13 -1.41
N THR A 247 11.19 0.22 -0.32
CA THR A 247 11.18 -0.54 0.93
C THR A 247 10.20 -1.70 0.87
N LEU A 248 8.98 -1.45 0.40
CA LEU A 248 7.96 -2.46 0.18
C LEU A 248 7.81 -2.77 -1.31
N SER A 249 7.57 -4.04 -1.62
CA SER A 249 7.24 -4.48 -2.97
C SER A 249 6.32 -5.68 -2.93
N MET A 250 5.54 -5.85 -3.99
CA MET A 250 4.68 -7.01 -4.16
C MET A 250 5.25 -7.89 -5.27
N LYS A 251 5.34 -9.20 -5.02
CA LYS A 251 5.78 -10.18 -6.02
C LYS A 251 4.89 -11.40 -5.93
N ARG A 252 4.21 -11.77 -7.02
CA ARG A 252 3.33 -12.96 -7.10
C ARG A 252 2.34 -13.04 -5.92
N GLY A 253 1.64 -11.93 -5.66
CA GLY A 253 0.68 -11.81 -4.56
C GLY A 253 1.25 -11.85 -3.14
N SER A 254 2.58 -11.78 -2.98
CA SER A 254 3.25 -11.77 -1.67
C SER A 254 3.83 -10.39 -1.38
N LEU A 255 3.55 -9.88 -0.17
CA LEU A 255 4.12 -8.62 0.31
C LEU A 255 5.55 -8.85 0.82
N GLN A 256 6.50 -8.07 0.31
CA GLN A 256 7.92 -8.24 0.60
C GLN A 256 8.54 -6.95 1.11
N LEU A 257 9.30 -7.05 2.20
CA LEU A 257 10.15 -5.99 2.73
C LEU A 257 11.59 -6.15 2.25
N ARG A 258 12.18 -5.08 1.74
CA ARG A 258 13.60 -4.99 1.42
C ARG A 258 14.39 -4.74 2.71
N VAL A 259 15.34 -5.62 3.01
CA VAL A 259 16.17 -5.56 4.23
C VAL A 259 17.65 -5.69 3.90
N ARG A 260 18.50 -5.10 4.74
CA ARG A 260 19.96 -5.29 4.68
C ARG A 260 20.35 -6.47 5.57
N ARG A 261 21.05 -7.46 4.99
CA ARG A 261 21.71 -8.57 5.70
C ARG A 261 23.23 -8.43 5.51
N PRO A 262 24.11 -9.13 6.27
CA PRO A 262 25.56 -9.04 6.08
C PRO A 262 25.99 -9.23 4.61
N GLY A 263 25.43 -10.23 3.93
CA GLY A 263 25.67 -10.53 2.50
C GLY A 263 24.93 -9.67 1.47
N GLY A 264 24.39 -8.51 1.86
CA GLY A 264 23.77 -7.54 0.95
C GLY A 264 22.27 -7.35 1.16
N TRP A 265 21.63 -6.72 0.17
CA TRP A 265 20.19 -6.51 0.16
C TRP A 265 19.44 -7.82 -0.13
N ARG A 266 18.35 -8.05 0.61
CA ARG A 266 17.46 -9.19 0.44
C ARG A 266 16.01 -8.71 0.54
N LYS A 267 15.09 -9.48 -0.05
CA LYS A 267 13.65 -9.30 0.11
C LYS A 267 13.11 -10.41 1.00
N LEU A 268 12.35 -10.07 2.03
CA LEU A 268 11.71 -11.02 2.93
C LEU A 268 10.19 -10.90 2.82
N GLU A 269 9.50 -12.04 2.76
CA GLU A 269 8.04 -12.05 2.87
C GLU A 269 7.62 -11.58 4.28
N ILE A 270 6.68 -10.66 4.32
CA ILE A 270 6.10 -10.14 5.55
C ILE A 270 5.07 -11.14 6.06
N GLU A 271 5.04 -11.37 7.38
CA GLU A 271 4.03 -12.21 8.01
C GLU A 271 2.62 -11.78 7.60
N SER A 272 1.77 -12.75 7.25
CA SER A 272 0.35 -12.49 6.97
C SER A 272 -0.38 -12.22 8.30
N ASN A 273 -0.36 -10.96 8.72
CA ASN A 273 -1.00 -10.45 9.93
C ASN A 273 -1.39 -8.97 9.74
N PRO A 274 -2.65 -8.54 9.99
CA PRO A 274 -3.08 -7.17 9.71
C PRO A 274 -2.32 -6.12 10.53
N LEU A 275 -2.02 -6.40 11.80
CA LEU A 275 -1.22 -5.52 12.66
C LEU A 275 0.19 -5.33 12.12
N VAL A 276 0.84 -6.41 11.67
CA VAL A 276 2.19 -6.33 11.09
C VAL A 276 2.16 -5.51 9.81
N TRP A 277 1.15 -5.71 8.96
CA TRP A 277 0.99 -4.91 7.74
C TRP A 277 0.76 -3.44 8.07
N ALA A 278 -0.15 -3.13 8.98
CA ALA A 278 -0.48 -1.77 9.39
C ALA A 278 0.74 -1.03 9.97
N LYS A 279 1.51 -1.65 10.87
CA LYS A 279 2.72 -1.05 11.44
C LYS A 279 3.77 -0.74 10.38
N ILE A 280 4.06 -1.70 9.50
CA ILE A 280 5.10 -1.53 8.48
C ILE A 280 4.66 -0.51 7.43
N VAL A 281 3.40 -0.53 7.01
CA VAL A 281 2.85 0.43 6.04
C VAL A 281 2.82 1.83 6.65
N THR A 282 2.39 1.97 7.90
CA THR A 282 2.37 3.26 8.60
C THR A 282 3.77 3.84 8.71
N TRP A 283 4.75 3.03 9.13
CA TRP A 283 6.14 3.45 9.15
C TRP A 283 6.65 3.86 7.75
N ALA A 284 6.34 3.07 6.72
CA ALA A 284 6.83 3.32 5.37
C ALA A 284 6.17 4.54 4.68
N LEU A 285 4.95 4.89 5.07
CA LEU A 285 4.18 6.01 4.50
C LEU A 285 4.18 7.27 5.37
N SER A 286 4.72 7.23 6.58
CA SER A 286 4.81 8.42 7.44
C SER A 286 5.91 9.38 6.97
N PRO A 287 5.81 10.71 7.26
CA PRO A 287 6.86 11.69 6.97
C PRO A 287 8.20 11.31 7.59
N THR A 288 9.35 11.78 7.14
CA THR A 288 10.64 11.36 7.74
C THR A 288 10.88 11.82 9.19
N GLN A 289 10.13 12.82 9.67
CA GLN A 289 10.17 13.32 11.04
C GLN A 289 8.84 12.95 11.70
N HIS A 290 8.74 11.71 12.18
CA HIS A 290 7.63 11.27 13.01
C HIS A 290 8.19 10.49 14.21
N GLU A 291 7.55 10.63 15.36
CA GLU A 291 7.83 9.83 16.54
C GLU A 291 7.19 8.43 16.44
#